data_AF-A0A845V5Z0-F1
#
_entry.id   AF-A0A845V5Z0-F1
#
_cell.length_a   1.000
_cell.length_b   1.000
_cell.length_c   1.000
_cell.angle_alpha   90.00
_cell.angle_beta   90.00
_cell.angle_gamma   90.00
#
_symmetry.space_group_name_H-M   'P 1'
#
loop_
_entity.id
_entity.type
_entity.pdbx_description
1 polymer ?
#
loop_
_entity_poly.entity_id
_entity_poly.type
_entity_poly.pdbx_seq_one_letter_code
_entity_poly.pdbx_strand_id
1 'polypeptide(L)'
;MMAYSSAWGLLLGLRGLDWSALKVHRSEILGSDIEIAAGGEWRVDRPLPGHEAALLDVLLPLVTRPGDLVIGQLGQSLDGRIATESGDSWYINGEIARTHLHRLRALVDAVLVGAGTAAEDRPNLTVRHVDGPDPVAVILDPRGRVDPVGPLFDRAAGQPPVVHLVGPDTDLPAAPFGVERQVVACGKDGQVAPQAVIRALAERGLRRVLIEGGGVTVSRFVHADALHHLHLLIAPLIIGSGRPGLVLPPIERLSAARRPPMRSFPLGDELLVDVRLA
;
A
#
# COMPACT_ATOMS: atom_id res chain seq x y z
N MET A 1 10.28 17.40 15.99
CA MET A 1 8.81 17.52 16.02
C MET A 1 8.41 18.23 14.73
N MET A 2 8.04 17.49 13.69
CA MET A 2 7.56 18.11 12.44
C MET A 2 6.28 18.88 12.76
N ALA A 3 6.15 20.09 12.23
CA ALA A 3 4.91 20.85 12.32
C ALA A 3 3.76 20.02 11.76
N TYR A 4 2.59 20.08 12.41
CA TYR A 4 1.38 19.43 11.93
C TYR A 4 1.04 19.96 10.53
N SER A 5 1.04 19.09 9.52
CA SER A 5 0.69 19.46 8.15
C SER A 5 -0.82 19.64 8.04
N SER A 6 -1.25 20.80 7.59
CA SER A 6 -2.68 21.09 7.40
C SER A 6 -3.26 20.25 6.26
N ALA A 7 -2.47 19.98 5.21
CA ALA A 7 -2.89 19.07 4.14
C ALA A 7 -3.07 17.65 4.64
N TRP A 8 -2.24 17.18 5.58
CA TRP A 8 -2.41 15.86 6.17
C TRP A 8 -3.72 15.74 6.95
N GLY A 9 -4.05 16.71 7.80
CA GLY A 9 -5.33 16.76 8.51
C GLY A 9 -6.53 16.74 7.55
N LEU A 10 -6.45 17.53 6.47
CA LEU A 10 -7.48 17.54 5.42
C LEU A 10 -7.62 16.16 4.76
N LEU A 11 -6.52 15.54 4.32
CA LEU A 11 -6.53 14.21 3.69
C LEU A 11 -7.15 13.13 4.59
N LEU A 12 -6.86 13.17 5.89
CA LEU A 12 -7.47 12.27 6.87
C LEU A 12 -8.98 12.48 6.99
N GLY A 13 -9.46 13.72 6.93
CA GLY A 13 -10.90 14.00 6.92
C GLY A 13 -11.59 13.49 5.65
N LEU A 14 -10.95 13.70 4.49
CA LEU A 14 -11.49 13.31 3.19
C LEU A 14 -11.58 11.79 2.98
N ARG A 15 -10.75 10.99 3.67
CA ARG A 15 -10.77 9.51 3.54
C ARG A 15 -12.12 8.89 3.95
N GLY A 16 -12.85 9.54 4.84
CA GLY A 16 -14.12 9.06 5.37
C GLY A 16 -15.34 9.43 4.51
N LEU A 17 -15.12 10.20 3.44
CA LEU A 17 -16.20 10.64 2.56
C LEU A 17 -16.50 9.61 1.46
N ASP A 18 -17.77 9.50 1.09
CA ASP A 18 -18.20 8.69 -0.06
C ASP A 18 -18.02 9.45 -1.38
N TRP A 19 -16.84 9.27 -1.99
CA TRP A 19 -16.49 9.85 -3.29
C TRP A 19 -17.24 9.22 -4.47
N SER A 20 -18.05 8.17 -4.27
CA SER A 20 -18.96 7.69 -5.32
C SER A 20 -20.22 8.57 -5.45
N ALA A 21 -20.62 9.21 -4.36
CA ALA A 21 -21.74 10.15 -4.32
C ALA A 21 -21.30 11.61 -4.47
N LEU A 22 -20.07 11.95 -4.08
CA LEU A 22 -19.52 13.30 -4.12
C LEU A 22 -18.73 13.56 -5.40
N LYS A 23 -19.10 14.60 -6.14
CA LYS A 23 -18.32 15.08 -7.30
C LYS A 23 -17.23 16.07 -6.90
N VAL A 24 -17.53 16.94 -5.95
CA VAL A 24 -16.68 18.03 -5.49
C VAL A 24 -16.89 18.22 -3.99
N HIS A 25 -15.80 18.48 -3.27
CA HIS A 25 -15.78 18.87 -1.86
C HIS A 25 -15.13 20.25 -1.74
N ARG A 26 -15.67 21.10 -0.87
CA ARG A 26 -15.12 22.43 -0.56
C ARG A 26 -14.77 22.49 0.92
N SER A 27 -13.59 23.01 1.22
CA SER A 27 -13.07 23.17 2.58
C SER A 27 -12.20 24.42 2.64
N GLU A 28 -11.67 24.70 3.81
CA GLU A 28 -10.59 25.67 4.03
C GLU A 28 -9.31 24.92 4.41
N ILE A 29 -8.15 25.45 4.00
CA ILE A 29 -6.82 25.00 4.42
C ILE A 29 -5.90 26.22 4.56
N LEU A 30 -5.29 26.39 5.73
CA LEU A 30 -4.41 27.54 6.02
C LEU A 30 -5.08 28.90 5.70
N GLY A 31 -6.39 29.02 5.98
CA GLY A 31 -7.18 30.21 5.71
C GLY A 31 -7.62 30.39 4.26
N SER A 32 -7.26 29.48 3.35
CA SER A 32 -7.53 29.54 1.91
C SER A 32 -8.63 28.57 1.50
N ASP A 33 -9.53 29.00 0.63
CA ASP A 33 -10.61 28.17 0.11
C ASP A 33 -10.03 27.14 -0.87
N ILE A 34 -10.33 25.86 -0.64
CA ILE A 34 -9.91 24.74 -1.47
C ILE A 34 -11.12 23.98 -2.02
N GLU A 35 -11.11 23.73 -3.32
CA GLU A 35 -12.06 22.88 -4.03
C GLU A 35 -11.35 21.60 -4.49
N ILE A 36 -11.94 20.44 -4.20
CA ILE A 36 -11.35 19.12 -4.46
C ILE A 36 -12.38 18.26 -5.20
N ALA A 37 -12.05 17.81 -6.40
CA ALA A 37 -12.88 16.93 -7.19
C ALA A 37 -12.61 15.45 -6.89
N ALA A 38 -13.62 14.61 -7.12
CA ALA A 38 -13.42 13.17 -7.20
C ALA A 38 -12.36 12.85 -8.26
N GLY A 39 -11.36 12.02 -7.91
CA GLY A 39 -10.21 11.70 -8.77
C GLY A 39 -8.97 12.57 -8.55
N GLY A 40 -9.03 13.55 -7.65
CA GLY A 40 -7.86 14.18 -7.04
C GLY A 40 -7.42 15.50 -7.64
N GLU A 41 -8.18 16.04 -8.59
CA GLU A 41 -7.99 17.43 -9.03
C GLU A 41 -8.38 18.39 -7.91
N TRP A 42 -7.58 19.42 -7.70
CA TRP A 42 -7.86 20.42 -6.68
C TRP A 42 -7.44 21.81 -7.13
N ARG A 43 -8.07 22.82 -6.55
CA ARG A 43 -7.77 24.24 -6.77
C ARG A 43 -7.86 24.98 -5.45
N VAL A 44 -6.96 25.93 -5.25
CA VAL A 44 -6.94 26.82 -4.09
C VAL A 44 -6.96 28.26 -4.58
N ASP A 45 -7.66 29.12 -3.85
CA ASP A 45 -7.76 30.54 -4.17
C ASP A 45 -6.42 31.28 -3.99
N ARG A 46 -5.58 30.83 -3.04
CA ARG A 46 -4.26 31.39 -2.74
C ARG A 46 -3.20 30.28 -2.67
N PRO A 47 -1.98 30.50 -3.19
CA PRO A 47 -0.93 29.48 -3.20
C PRO A 47 -0.63 28.92 -1.80
N LEU A 48 -0.53 27.58 -1.72
CA LEU A 48 -0.10 26.89 -0.52
C LEU A 48 1.44 26.78 -0.47
N PRO A 49 2.03 26.59 0.73
CA PRO A 49 3.43 26.18 0.84
C PRO A 49 3.70 24.91 0.01
N GLY A 50 4.84 24.85 -0.67
CA GLY A 50 5.13 23.79 -1.64
C GLY A 50 5.04 22.36 -1.08
N HIS A 51 5.37 22.15 0.20
CA HIS A 51 5.26 20.85 0.84
C HIS A 51 3.80 20.43 1.11
N GLU A 52 2.89 21.37 1.36
CA GLU A 52 1.45 21.10 1.52
C GLU A 52 0.83 20.76 0.16
N ALA A 53 1.13 21.57 -0.86
CA ALA A 53 0.66 21.33 -2.23
C ALA A 53 1.15 19.98 -2.78
N ALA A 54 2.45 19.67 -2.60
CA ALA A 54 3.02 18.39 -3.03
C ALA A 54 2.36 17.20 -2.33
N LEU A 55 2.00 17.32 -1.05
CA LEU A 55 1.31 16.26 -0.33
C LEU A 55 -0.09 16.02 -0.90
N LEU A 56 -0.82 17.09 -1.23
CA LEU A 56 -2.12 17.01 -1.89
C LEU A 56 -2.02 16.38 -3.28
N ASP A 57 -1.07 16.81 -4.10
CA ASP A 57 -0.85 16.29 -5.47
C ASP A 57 -0.59 14.79 -5.51
N VAL A 58 0.14 14.29 -4.51
CA VAL A 58 0.46 12.87 -4.36
C VAL A 58 -0.75 12.08 -3.88
N LEU A 59 -1.44 12.53 -2.83
CA LEU A 59 -2.37 11.70 -2.09
C LEU A 59 -3.85 11.91 -2.45
N LEU A 60 -4.27 13.07 -2.95
CA LEU A 60 -5.67 13.31 -3.32
C LEU A 60 -6.19 12.33 -4.38
N PRO A 61 -5.41 11.96 -5.43
CA PRO A 61 -5.87 10.96 -6.41
C PRO A 61 -6.18 9.60 -5.79
N LEU A 62 -5.50 9.26 -4.69
CA LEU A 62 -5.81 8.06 -3.93
C LEU A 62 -7.07 8.29 -3.08
N VAL A 63 -7.05 9.30 -2.21
CA VAL A 63 -8.09 9.58 -1.20
C VAL A 63 -9.46 9.77 -1.84
N THR A 64 -9.52 10.49 -2.95
CA THR A 64 -10.76 10.92 -3.60
C THR A 64 -11.21 10.00 -4.74
N ARG A 65 -10.55 8.85 -4.92
CA ARG A 65 -10.95 7.85 -5.91
C ARG A 65 -12.34 7.29 -5.54
N PRO A 66 -13.33 7.32 -6.45
CA PRO A 66 -14.59 6.63 -6.26
C PRO A 66 -14.42 5.10 -6.26
N GLY A 67 -15.11 4.41 -5.35
CA GLY A 67 -15.15 2.95 -5.29
C GLY A 67 -13.87 2.33 -4.71
N ASP A 68 -13.59 1.10 -5.14
CA ASP A 68 -12.48 0.32 -4.60
C ASP A 68 -11.12 0.89 -5.05
N LEU A 69 -10.12 0.78 -4.16
CA LEU A 69 -8.76 1.24 -4.38
C LEU A 69 -7.78 0.15 -3.95
N VAL A 70 -6.76 -0.07 -4.78
CA VAL A 70 -5.70 -1.04 -4.52
C VAL A 70 -4.39 -0.38 -4.93
N ILE A 71 -3.51 -0.19 -3.96
CA ILE A 71 -2.23 0.49 -4.12
C ILE A 71 -1.15 -0.56 -3.87
N GLY A 72 -0.20 -0.71 -4.79
CA GLY A 72 1.07 -1.36 -4.46
C GLY A 72 2.06 -0.32 -3.95
N GLN A 73 2.87 -0.69 -2.96
CA GLN A 73 4.03 0.11 -2.58
C GLN A 73 5.29 -0.76 -2.58
N LEU A 74 6.33 -0.26 -3.24
CA LEU A 74 7.67 -0.85 -3.24
C LEU A 74 8.73 0.21 -3.00
N GLY A 75 9.73 -0.15 -2.20
CA GLY A 75 10.93 0.64 -1.96
C GLY A 75 12.13 -0.08 -2.56
N GLN A 76 12.89 0.60 -3.42
CA GLN A 76 14.01 -0.01 -4.14
C GLN A 76 15.22 0.93 -4.26
N SER A 77 16.37 0.35 -4.56
CA SER A 77 17.58 1.05 -5.01
C SER A 77 17.41 1.66 -6.42
N LEU A 78 18.34 2.52 -6.83
CA LEU A 78 18.39 3.13 -8.18
C LEU A 78 18.43 2.08 -9.29
N ASP A 79 19.08 0.94 -9.04
CA ASP A 79 19.21 -0.19 -9.96
C ASP A 79 18.09 -1.24 -9.80
N GLY A 80 17.00 -0.89 -9.11
CA GLY A 80 15.75 -1.65 -9.12
C GLY A 80 15.68 -2.84 -8.16
N ARG A 81 16.47 -2.80 -7.07
CA ARG A 81 16.59 -3.91 -6.10
C ARG A 81 15.93 -3.59 -4.77
N ILE A 82 15.28 -4.58 -4.18
CA ILE A 82 14.52 -4.46 -2.91
C ILE A 82 15.21 -5.17 -1.74
N ALA A 83 16.29 -5.88 -2.01
CA ALA A 83 17.14 -6.55 -1.03
C ALA A 83 18.45 -6.96 -1.69
N THR A 84 19.47 -7.25 -0.89
CA THR A 84 20.63 -8.03 -1.33
C THR A 84 20.23 -9.48 -1.67
N GLU A 85 21.13 -10.27 -2.25
CA GLU A 85 20.87 -11.70 -2.52
C GLU A 85 20.53 -12.49 -1.25
N SER A 86 21.23 -12.19 -0.14
CA SER A 86 20.97 -12.79 1.17
C SER A 86 19.62 -12.39 1.77
N GLY A 87 18.95 -11.38 1.21
CA GLY A 87 17.65 -10.90 1.66
C GLY A 87 17.73 -9.71 2.61
N ASP A 88 18.91 -9.14 2.83
CA ASP A 88 19.04 -7.91 3.61
C ASP A 88 18.39 -6.74 2.85
N SER A 89 17.34 -6.20 3.44
CA SER A 89 16.45 -5.18 2.87
C SER A 89 16.28 -3.98 3.80
N TRP A 90 16.97 -3.98 4.95
CA TRP A 90 16.81 -2.93 5.94
C TRP A 90 17.43 -1.62 5.45
N TYR A 91 16.72 -0.52 5.70
CA TYR A 91 17.18 0.85 5.42
C TYR A 91 17.50 1.16 3.95
N ILE A 92 16.92 0.42 2.98
CA ILE A 92 16.98 0.84 1.57
C ILE A 92 16.44 2.27 1.44
N ASN A 93 15.26 2.53 2.04
CA ASN A 93 14.68 3.87 2.06
C ASN A 93 14.82 4.57 3.42
N GLY A 94 14.83 5.90 3.35
CA GLY A 94 15.00 6.81 4.49
C GLY A 94 13.72 7.02 5.31
N GLU A 95 13.80 7.96 6.25
CA GLU A 95 12.66 8.32 7.12
C GLU A 95 11.49 8.90 6.32
N ILE A 96 11.75 9.69 5.27
CA ILE A 96 10.71 10.33 4.48
C ILE A 96 9.85 9.33 3.70
N ALA A 97 10.47 8.28 3.15
CA ALA A 97 9.76 7.16 2.54
C ALA A 97 8.95 6.36 3.57
N ARG A 98 9.48 6.12 4.77
CA ARG A 98 8.73 5.47 5.86
C ARG A 98 7.52 6.32 6.27
N THR A 99 7.67 7.63 6.39
CA THR A 99 6.55 8.54 6.65
C THR A 99 5.51 8.46 5.54
N HIS A 100 5.91 8.40 4.27
CA HIS A 100 4.97 8.19 3.14
C HIS A 100 4.24 6.85 3.23
N LEU A 101 4.95 5.76 3.53
CA LEU A 101 4.32 4.45 3.75
C LEU A 101 3.28 4.51 4.86
N HIS A 102 3.62 5.13 5.99
CA HIS A 102 2.69 5.28 7.10
C HIS A 102 1.48 6.19 6.78
N ARG A 103 1.65 7.19 5.90
CA ARG A 103 0.51 7.93 5.32
C ARG A 103 -0.38 7.03 4.48
N LEU A 104 0.18 6.18 3.63
CA LEU A 104 -0.62 5.22 2.86
C LEU A 104 -1.40 4.29 3.80
N ARG A 105 -0.74 3.74 4.83
CA ARG A 105 -1.39 2.88 5.85
C ARG A 105 -2.58 3.58 6.51
N ALA A 106 -2.43 4.85 6.89
CA ALA A 106 -3.51 5.63 7.50
C ALA A 106 -4.67 5.95 6.54
N LEU A 107 -4.46 5.91 5.22
CA LEU A 107 -5.47 6.25 4.20
C LEU A 107 -6.20 5.04 3.62
N VAL A 108 -5.80 3.82 3.99
CA VAL A 108 -6.43 2.57 3.52
C VAL A 108 -7.22 1.91 4.65
N ASP A 109 -8.04 0.92 4.27
CA ASP A 109 -8.79 0.08 5.20
C ASP A 109 -7.97 -1.15 5.61
N ALA A 110 -7.13 -1.64 4.71
CA ALA A 110 -6.33 -2.83 4.92
C ALA A 110 -4.91 -2.72 4.34
N VAL A 111 -3.95 -3.34 5.02
CA VAL A 111 -2.58 -3.55 4.52
C VAL A 111 -2.37 -5.05 4.38
N LEU A 112 -2.06 -5.48 3.15
CA LEU A 112 -1.82 -6.86 2.80
C LEU A 112 -0.33 -7.10 2.56
N VAL A 113 0.20 -8.13 3.22
CA VAL A 113 1.52 -8.69 2.94
C VAL A 113 1.40 -10.16 2.53
N GLY A 114 2.41 -10.66 1.81
CA GLY A 114 2.53 -12.09 1.54
C GLY A 114 3.11 -12.86 2.72
N ALA A 115 2.89 -14.18 2.74
CA ALA A 115 3.44 -15.08 3.76
C ALA A 115 4.96 -14.98 3.98
N GLY A 116 5.75 -14.72 2.93
CA GLY A 116 7.21 -14.55 3.05
C GLY A 116 7.57 -13.35 3.93
N THR A 117 7.02 -12.17 3.61
CA THR A 117 7.18 -10.95 4.42
C THR A 117 6.65 -11.14 5.84
N ALA A 118 5.49 -11.78 6.01
CA ALA A 118 4.95 -12.02 7.35
C ALA A 118 5.89 -12.90 8.22
N ALA A 119 6.50 -13.94 7.63
CA ALA A 119 7.36 -14.88 8.34
C ALA A 119 8.79 -14.35 8.55
N GLU A 120 9.38 -13.71 7.53
CA GLU A 120 10.77 -13.24 7.51
C GLU A 120 10.93 -11.90 8.22
N ASP A 121 10.08 -10.91 7.89
CA ASP A 121 10.23 -9.53 8.38
C ASP A 121 9.44 -9.29 9.68
N ARG A 122 8.45 -10.13 9.98
CA ARG A 122 7.55 -10.04 11.14
C ARG A 122 7.08 -8.59 11.42
N PRO A 123 6.43 -7.94 10.44
CA PRO A 123 6.11 -6.51 10.51
C PRO A 123 5.01 -6.21 11.54
N ASN A 124 4.83 -4.95 11.94
CA ASN A 124 3.71 -4.55 12.80
C ASN A 124 2.46 -4.13 11.98
N LEU A 125 2.65 -3.64 10.74
CA LEU A 125 1.60 -3.16 9.81
C LEU A 125 0.68 -2.05 10.36
N THR A 126 1.13 -1.31 11.37
CA THR A 126 0.44 -0.18 12.02
C THR A 126 0.93 1.19 11.53
N VAL A 127 0.22 2.26 11.89
CA VAL A 127 0.57 3.67 11.69
C VAL A 127 1.38 4.19 12.88
N ARG A 128 2.55 4.78 12.65
CA ARG A 128 3.51 5.19 13.70
C ARG A 128 4.23 6.51 13.43
N HIS A 129 4.32 6.94 12.17
CA HIS A 129 5.08 8.13 11.77
C HIS A 129 4.19 9.32 11.40
N VAL A 130 2.86 9.15 11.42
CA VAL A 130 1.87 10.20 11.20
C VAL A 130 0.63 9.90 12.04
N ASP A 131 -0.22 10.91 12.25
CA ASP A 131 -1.54 10.69 12.84
C ASP A 131 -2.45 9.94 11.87
N GLY A 132 -3.35 9.12 12.40
CA GLY A 132 -4.33 8.37 11.61
C GLY A 132 -4.65 7.01 12.22
N PRO A 133 -5.72 6.35 11.76
CA PRO A 133 -6.10 5.04 12.27
C PRO A 133 -5.20 3.94 11.72
N ASP A 134 -5.04 2.87 12.50
CA ASP A 134 -4.42 1.64 12.02
C ASP A 134 -5.32 0.93 10.99
N PRO A 135 -4.78 0.46 9.86
CA PRO A 135 -5.51 -0.39 8.94
C PRO A 135 -5.61 -1.82 9.48
N VAL A 136 -6.55 -2.60 8.92
CA VAL A 136 -6.60 -4.05 9.15
C VAL A 136 -5.37 -4.71 8.53
N ALA A 137 -4.61 -5.45 9.34
CA ALA A 137 -3.49 -6.24 8.83
C ALA A 137 -4.01 -7.52 8.15
N VAL A 138 -3.54 -7.79 6.93
CA VAL A 138 -3.92 -8.93 6.12
C VAL A 138 -2.69 -9.74 5.72
N ILE A 139 -2.74 -11.06 5.97
CA ILE A 139 -1.70 -12.00 5.58
C ILE A 139 -2.25 -12.89 4.48
N LEU A 140 -1.65 -12.85 3.29
CA LEU A 140 -1.94 -13.79 2.20
C LEU A 140 -1.01 -15.01 2.29
N ASP A 141 -1.56 -16.12 2.75
CA ASP A 141 -0.82 -17.35 3.03
C ASP A 141 -1.62 -18.61 2.59
N PRO A 142 -1.76 -18.83 1.28
CA PRO A 142 -2.59 -19.92 0.75
C PRO A 142 -2.09 -21.32 1.11
N ARG A 143 -0.88 -21.45 1.66
CA ARG A 143 -0.25 -22.71 2.05
C ARG A 143 -0.10 -22.85 3.57
N GLY A 144 -0.60 -21.91 4.37
CA GLY A 144 -0.52 -21.97 5.83
C GLY A 144 0.91 -22.07 6.38
N ARG A 145 1.85 -21.32 5.80
CA ARG A 145 3.28 -21.37 6.18
C ARG A 145 3.66 -20.40 7.29
N VAL A 146 2.80 -19.45 7.63
CA VAL A 146 3.12 -18.41 8.61
C VAL A 146 2.85 -18.93 10.01
N ASP A 147 3.93 -19.10 10.79
CA ASP A 147 3.82 -19.34 12.23
C ASP A 147 3.27 -18.09 12.92
N PRO A 148 2.32 -18.24 13.86
CA PRO A 148 1.68 -17.13 14.55
C PRO A 148 2.58 -16.54 15.65
N VAL A 149 3.77 -16.07 15.27
CA VAL A 149 4.79 -15.53 16.18
C VAL A 149 5.18 -14.12 15.77
N GLY A 150 5.24 -13.22 16.75
CA GLY A 150 5.70 -11.85 16.59
C GLY A 150 4.56 -10.84 16.58
N PRO A 151 4.88 -9.57 16.28
CA PRO A 151 4.02 -8.43 16.61
C PRO A 151 2.67 -8.41 15.88
N LEU A 152 2.52 -9.10 14.73
CA LEU A 152 1.21 -9.28 14.10
C LEU A 152 0.26 -10.12 14.96
N PHE A 153 0.79 -11.07 15.73
CA PHE A 153 0.00 -12.04 16.47
C PHE A 153 -0.12 -11.67 17.95
N ASP A 154 0.70 -10.75 18.44
CA ASP A 154 0.64 -10.19 19.80
C ASP A 154 -0.52 -9.18 19.95
N ARG A 155 -1.76 -9.62 19.70
CA ARG A 155 -2.94 -8.75 19.72
C ARG A 155 -3.49 -8.55 21.13
N ALA A 156 -3.76 -7.30 21.47
CA ALA A 156 -4.48 -6.91 22.68
C ALA A 156 -5.99 -6.77 22.41
N ALA A 157 -6.80 -6.93 23.45
CA ALA A 157 -8.24 -6.70 23.35
C ALA A 157 -8.54 -5.27 22.88
N GLY A 158 -9.44 -5.12 21.90
CA GLY A 158 -9.83 -3.83 21.33
C GLY A 158 -9.00 -3.38 20.12
N GLN A 159 -7.94 -4.11 19.75
CA GLN A 159 -7.26 -3.88 18.48
C GLN A 159 -8.02 -4.52 17.31
N PRO A 160 -7.94 -3.98 16.07
CA PRO A 160 -8.50 -4.62 14.88
C PRO A 160 -8.00 -6.07 14.72
N PRO A 161 -8.80 -7.00 14.16
CA PRO A 161 -8.31 -8.35 13.93
C PRO A 161 -7.23 -8.36 12.84
N VAL A 162 -6.34 -9.35 12.89
CA VAL A 162 -5.51 -9.74 11.74
C VAL A 162 -6.31 -10.70 10.88
N VAL A 163 -6.45 -10.39 9.60
CA VAL A 163 -7.10 -11.26 8.63
C VAL A 163 -6.05 -12.18 8.02
N HIS A 164 -6.20 -13.49 8.20
CA HIS A 164 -5.29 -14.49 7.64
C HIS A 164 -6.01 -15.26 6.54
N LEU A 165 -5.65 -14.94 5.29
CA LEU A 165 -6.22 -15.55 4.09
C LEU A 165 -5.46 -16.83 3.76
N VAL A 166 -6.16 -17.97 3.85
CA VAL A 166 -5.58 -19.31 3.69
C VAL A 166 -6.27 -20.10 2.59
N GLY A 167 -5.61 -21.11 2.05
CA GLY A 167 -6.19 -21.99 1.04
C GLY A 167 -7.16 -23.02 1.65
N PRO A 168 -8.00 -23.69 0.83
CA PRO A 168 -8.97 -24.66 1.32
C PRO A 168 -8.33 -25.91 1.95
N ASP A 169 -7.14 -26.28 1.49
CA ASP A 169 -6.47 -27.52 1.90
C ASP A 169 -5.44 -27.31 3.04
N THR A 170 -5.46 -26.16 3.71
CA THR A 170 -4.52 -25.89 4.82
C THR A 170 -5.03 -26.50 6.12
N ASP A 171 -4.28 -27.43 6.69
CA ASP A 171 -4.47 -27.93 8.05
C ASP A 171 -3.65 -27.08 9.03
N LEU A 172 -4.32 -26.14 9.71
CA LEU A 172 -3.71 -25.21 10.66
C LEU A 172 -4.32 -25.40 12.05
N PRO A 173 -3.54 -25.25 13.13
CA PRO A 173 -4.07 -25.25 14.48
C PRO A 173 -5.06 -24.09 14.66
N ALA A 174 -5.84 -24.09 15.74
CA ALA A 174 -6.79 -23.01 16.04
C ALA A 174 -6.15 -21.60 15.92
N ALA A 175 -6.93 -20.62 15.49
CA ALA A 175 -6.42 -19.27 15.28
C ALA A 175 -6.06 -18.65 16.64
N PRO A 176 -4.91 -17.96 16.76
CA PRO A 176 -4.60 -17.17 17.94
C PRO A 176 -5.68 -16.12 18.20
N PHE A 177 -5.71 -15.60 19.42
CA PHE A 177 -6.57 -14.47 19.76
C PHE A 177 -6.31 -13.29 18.83
N GLY A 178 -7.38 -12.64 18.37
CA GLY A 178 -7.29 -11.50 17.46
C GLY A 178 -6.93 -11.84 16.01
N VAL A 179 -6.91 -13.13 15.63
CA VAL A 179 -6.71 -13.57 14.25
C VAL A 179 -8.01 -14.16 13.69
N GLU A 180 -8.46 -13.63 12.56
CA GLU A 180 -9.63 -14.12 11.82
C GLU A 180 -9.17 -14.80 10.54
N ARG A 181 -9.29 -16.13 10.48
CA ARG A 181 -8.97 -16.90 9.28
C ARG A 181 -10.13 -16.92 8.30
N GLN A 182 -9.82 -16.69 7.04
CA GLN A 182 -10.76 -16.81 5.93
C GLN A 182 -10.15 -17.69 4.85
N VAL A 183 -10.90 -18.71 4.45
CA VAL A 183 -10.55 -19.55 3.31
C VAL A 183 -10.83 -18.79 2.03
N VAL A 184 -9.83 -18.76 1.14
CA VAL A 184 -9.93 -18.18 -0.20
C VAL A 184 -9.66 -19.27 -1.24
N ALA A 185 -10.40 -19.22 -2.34
CA ALA A 185 -10.24 -20.21 -3.41
C ALA A 185 -8.85 -20.10 -4.05
N CYS A 186 -8.20 -21.26 -4.21
CA CYS A 186 -6.93 -21.39 -4.90
C CYS A 186 -7.12 -21.92 -6.32
N GLY A 187 -6.28 -21.46 -7.25
CA GLY A 187 -6.10 -22.08 -8.55
C GLY A 187 -5.43 -23.45 -8.45
N LYS A 188 -5.33 -24.15 -9.58
CA LYS A 188 -4.70 -25.49 -9.66
C LYS A 188 -3.23 -25.52 -9.24
N ASP A 189 -2.55 -24.36 -9.27
CA ASP A 189 -1.17 -24.15 -8.84
C ASP A 189 -1.04 -23.84 -7.34
N GLY A 190 -2.16 -23.89 -6.60
CA GLY A 190 -2.24 -23.56 -5.18
C GLY A 190 -2.05 -22.06 -4.89
N GLN A 191 -2.17 -21.19 -5.90
CA GLN A 191 -2.10 -19.74 -5.73
C GLN A 191 -3.49 -19.12 -5.69
N VAL A 192 -3.63 -18.02 -4.96
CA VAL A 192 -4.88 -17.25 -4.91
C VAL A 192 -4.78 -16.14 -5.94
N ALA A 193 -5.80 -16.01 -6.79
CA ALA A 193 -5.88 -14.92 -7.75
C ALA A 193 -6.04 -13.57 -7.00
N PRO A 194 -5.28 -12.51 -7.35
CA PRO A 194 -5.40 -11.19 -6.73
C PRO A 194 -6.84 -10.65 -6.67
N GLN A 195 -7.66 -10.89 -7.70
CA GLN A 195 -9.06 -10.50 -7.72
C GLN A 195 -9.91 -11.22 -6.66
N ALA A 196 -9.60 -12.48 -6.33
CA ALA A 196 -10.29 -13.21 -5.27
C ALA A 196 -9.95 -12.62 -3.89
N VAL A 197 -8.70 -12.19 -3.68
CA VAL A 197 -8.27 -11.48 -2.48
C VAL A 197 -9.02 -10.15 -2.34
N ILE A 198 -9.05 -9.35 -3.40
CA ILE A 198 -9.75 -8.04 -3.40
C ILE A 198 -11.23 -8.23 -3.07
N ARG A 199 -11.89 -9.23 -3.68
CA ARG A 199 -13.29 -9.54 -3.40
C ARG A 199 -13.52 -9.94 -1.94
N ALA A 200 -12.68 -10.85 -1.42
CA ALA A 200 -12.78 -11.31 -0.04
C ALA A 200 -12.63 -10.15 0.98
N LEU A 201 -11.77 -9.18 0.69
CA LEU A 201 -11.62 -7.98 1.51
C LEU A 201 -12.79 -7.00 1.35
N ALA A 202 -13.27 -6.79 0.12
CA ALA A 202 -14.42 -5.92 -0.14
C ALA A 202 -15.72 -6.43 0.51
N GLU A 203 -15.92 -7.76 0.59
CA GLU A 203 -17.04 -8.40 1.31
C GLU A 203 -17.01 -8.11 2.82
N ARG A 204 -15.84 -7.75 3.38
CA ARG A 204 -15.64 -7.31 4.76
C ARG A 204 -15.73 -5.79 4.92
N GLY A 205 -16.07 -5.06 3.84
CA GLY A 205 -16.05 -3.60 3.81
C GLY A 205 -14.66 -2.99 3.68
N LEU A 206 -13.60 -3.79 3.48
CA LEU A 206 -12.22 -3.33 3.31
C LEU A 206 -11.98 -3.09 1.81
N ARG A 207 -12.29 -1.87 1.34
CA ARG A 207 -12.33 -1.53 -0.09
C ARG A 207 -11.09 -0.80 -0.58
N ARG A 208 -10.31 -0.25 0.35
CA ARG A 208 -9.07 0.47 0.09
C ARG A 208 -7.94 -0.39 0.65
N VAL A 209 -7.13 -0.98 -0.22
CA VAL A 209 -6.12 -1.97 0.16
C VAL A 209 -4.74 -1.50 -0.27
N LEU A 210 -3.79 -1.51 0.66
CA LEU A 210 -2.37 -1.35 0.37
C LEU A 210 -1.73 -2.74 0.29
N ILE A 211 -1.11 -3.06 -0.84
CA ILE A 211 -0.26 -4.23 -1.00
C ILE A 211 1.17 -3.79 -0.69
N GLU A 212 1.65 -4.20 0.48
CA GLU A 212 2.96 -3.87 1.03
C GLU A 212 3.83 -5.13 1.05
N GLY A 213 5.13 -4.98 0.81
CA GLY A 213 6.11 -6.00 1.20
C GLY A 213 6.14 -7.27 0.33
N GLY A 214 7.35 -7.59 -0.11
CA GLY A 214 7.68 -8.73 -0.96
C GLY A 214 7.47 -8.42 -2.43
N GLY A 215 8.58 -8.33 -3.18
CA GLY A 215 8.55 -8.13 -4.63
C GLY A 215 7.66 -9.15 -5.34
N VAL A 216 7.55 -10.38 -4.82
CA VAL A 216 6.66 -11.42 -5.33
C VAL A 216 5.17 -11.03 -5.23
N THR A 217 4.70 -10.53 -4.08
CA THR A 217 3.28 -10.21 -3.87
C THR A 217 2.87 -9.04 -4.76
N VAL A 218 3.64 -7.95 -4.74
CA VAL A 218 3.36 -6.79 -5.58
C VAL A 218 3.43 -7.17 -7.06
N SER A 219 4.43 -7.95 -7.47
CA SER A 219 4.54 -8.43 -8.87
C SER A 219 3.34 -9.23 -9.31
N ARG A 220 2.75 -10.05 -8.43
CA ARG A 220 1.54 -10.82 -8.75
C ARG A 220 0.34 -9.90 -9.00
N PHE A 221 0.16 -8.89 -8.16
CA PHE A 221 -0.93 -7.92 -8.34
C PHE A 221 -0.71 -7.06 -9.59
N VAL A 222 0.53 -6.66 -9.89
CA VAL A 222 0.88 -5.99 -11.16
C VAL A 222 0.56 -6.90 -12.34
N HIS A 223 1.03 -8.15 -12.32
CA HIS A 223 0.83 -9.10 -13.41
C HIS A 223 -0.65 -9.33 -13.71
N ALA A 224 -1.48 -9.45 -12.66
CA ALA A 224 -2.92 -9.66 -12.77
C ALA A 224 -3.73 -8.39 -13.06
N ASP A 225 -3.10 -7.24 -13.31
CA ASP A 225 -3.78 -5.94 -13.51
C ASP A 225 -4.75 -5.61 -12.36
N ALA A 226 -4.31 -5.91 -11.13
CA ALA A 226 -5.09 -5.80 -9.90
C ALA A 226 -4.67 -4.62 -9.01
N LEU A 227 -3.84 -3.72 -9.54
CA LEU A 227 -3.46 -2.46 -8.88
C LEU A 227 -4.02 -1.29 -9.67
N HIS A 228 -4.45 -0.27 -8.95
CA HIS A 228 -4.83 1.03 -9.52
C HIS A 228 -3.64 2.00 -9.51
N HIS A 229 -2.83 1.93 -8.46
CA HIS A 229 -1.61 2.72 -8.30
C HIS A 229 -0.46 1.84 -7.85
N LEU A 230 0.74 2.12 -8.32
CA LEU A 230 1.99 1.62 -7.75
C LEU A 230 2.86 2.81 -7.35
N HIS A 231 3.06 2.96 -6.04
CA HIS A 231 3.97 3.92 -5.44
C HIS A 231 5.36 3.29 -5.31
N LEU A 232 6.26 3.64 -6.21
CA LEU A 232 7.63 3.16 -6.26
C LEU A 232 8.57 4.21 -5.66
N LEU A 233 9.13 3.92 -4.50
CA LEU A 233 10.12 4.75 -3.81
C LEU A 233 11.51 4.30 -4.24
N ILE A 234 12.29 5.22 -4.80
CA ILE A 234 13.64 4.98 -5.30
C ILE A 234 14.62 5.72 -4.40
N ALA A 235 15.43 4.97 -3.66
CA ALA A 235 16.50 5.49 -2.83
C ALA A 235 17.77 5.75 -3.65
N PRO A 236 18.62 6.71 -3.26
CA PRO A 236 19.91 7.01 -3.90
C PRO A 236 20.99 5.97 -3.53
N LEU A 237 20.65 4.69 -3.65
CA LEU A 237 21.48 3.53 -3.33
C LEU A 237 21.64 2.66 -4.58
N ILE A 238 22.78 1.98 -4.73
CA ILE A 238 23.00 0.96 -5.77
C ILE A 238 23.37 -0.35 -5.06
N ILE A 239 22.62 -1.42 -5.32
CA ILE A 239 22.83 -2.72 -4.67
C ILE A 239 23.62 -3.69 -5.56
N GLY A 240 23.40 -3.67 -6.87
CA GLY A 240 23.97 -4.60 -7.84
C GLY A 240 23.08 -5.82 -8.07
N SER A 241 23.59 -7.02 -7.77
CA SER A 241 22.91 -8.30 -8.06
C SER A 241 21.77 -8.65 -7.10
N GLY A 242 21.19 -7.65 -6.42
CA GLY A 242 20.14 -7.86 -5.44
C GLY A 242 18.84 -8.45 -6.03
N ARG A 243 17.90 -8.73 -5.13
CA ARG A 243 16.56 -9.22 -5.51
C ARG A 243 15.81 -8.09 -6.25
N PRO A 244 15.32 -8.32 -7.48
CA PRO A 244 14.59 -7.29 -8.24
C PRO A 244 13.26 -6.93 -7.57
N GLY A 245 12.84 -5.67 -7.68
CA GLY A 245 11.59 -5.20 -7.09
C GLY A 245 10.33 -5.73 -7.77
N LEU A 246 10.35 -5.83 -9.10
CA LEU A 246 9.28 -6.43 -9.89
C LEU A 246 9.81 -7.60 -10.72
N VAL A 247 9.10 -8.73 -10.67
CA VAL A 247 9.37 -9.95 -11.44
C VAL A 247 8.09 -10.33 -12.18
N LEU A 248 8.06 -10.02 -13.47
CA LEU A 248 6.95 -10.33 -14.36
C LEU A 248 7.37 -11.41 -15.37
N PRO A 249 6.41 -12.12 -16.00
CA PRO A 249 6.74 -13.05 -17.07
C PRO A 249 7.56 -12.38 -18.20
N PRO A 250 8.49 -13.12 -18.82
CA PRO A 250 9.34 -12.57 -19.88
C PRO A 250 8.50 -12.18 -21.11
N ILE A 251 8.94 -11.12 -21.78
CA ILE A 251 8.43 -10.70 -23.09
C ILE A 251 9.53 -10.82 -24.14
N GLU A 252 9.19 -11.24 -25.35
CA GLU A 252 10.18 -11.38 -26.44
C GLU A 252 10.58 -10.03 -27.06
N ARG A 253 9.65 -9.07 -27.09
CA ARG A 253 9.80 -7.80 -27.81
C ARG A 253 9.40 -6.63 -26.93
N LEU A 254 10.13 -5.52 -27.04
CA LEU A 254 9.84 -4.29 -26.29
C LEU A 254 8.46 -3.69 -26.61
N SER A 255 7.89 -3.99 -27.77
CA SER A 255 6.52 -3.57 -28.12
C SER A 255 5.44 -4.21 -27.24
N ALA A 256 5.73 -5.34 -26.59
CA ALA A 256 4.83 -5.97 -25.62
C ALA A 256 4.97 -5.41 -24.20
N ALA A 257 5.92 -4.48 -23.97
CA ALA A 257 6.10 -3.87 -22.66
C ALA A 257 4.94 -2.93 -22.30
N ARG A 258 4.51 -2.98 -21.04
CA ARG A 258 3.52 -2.06 -20.50
C ARG A 258 4.13 -0.65 -20.39
N ARG A 259 3.35 0.39 -20.74
CA ARG A 259 3.76 1.80 -20.69
C ARG A 259 2.74 2.65 -19.92
N PRO A 260 2.57 2.41 -18.62
CA PRO A 260 1.62 3.15 -17.81
C PRO A 260 2.01 4.64 -17.69
N PRO A 261 1.03 5.55 -17.55
CA PRO A 261 1.31 6.93 -17.20
C PRO A 261 1.89 7.02 -15.78
N MET A 262 2.84 7.93 -15.57
CA MET A 262 3.47 8.12 -14.27
C MET A 262 3.66 9.60 -13.93
N ARG A 263 3.69 9.89 -12.64
CA ARG A 263 4.09 11.19 -12.06
C ARG A 263 5.24 10.94 -11.08
N SER A 264 6.14 11.90 -10.94
CA SER A 264 7.30 11.79 -10.07
C SER A 264 7.35 12.93 -9.08
N PHE A 265 7.66 12.63 -7.83
CA PHE A 265 7.69 13.58 -6.73
C PHE A 265 9.02 13.44 -5.97
N PRO A 266 9.81 14.51 -5.83
CA PRO A 266 10.99 14.48 -4.99
C PRO A 266 10.59 14.36 -3.52
N LEU A 267 11.22 13.45 -2.80
CA LEU A 267 11.05 13.23 -1.36
C LEU A 267 12.43 13.30 -0.68
N GLY A 268 12.92 14.52 -0.45
CA GLY A 268 14.30 14.72 -0.01
C GLY A 268 15.27 14.22 -1.08
N ASP A 269 16.18 13.33 -0.70
CA ASP A 269 17.14 12.68 -1.62
C ASP A 269 16.57 11.41 -2.29
N GLU A 270 15.30 11.08 -2.03
CA GLU A 270 14.59 9.94 -2.62
C GLU A 270 13.58 10.41 -3.68
N LEU A 271 13.16 9.50 -4.56
CA LEU A 271 12.15 9.77 -5.58
C LEU A 271 10.94 8.88 -5.38
N LEU A 272 9.74 9.48 -5.30
CA LEU A 272 8.49 8.74 -5.43
C LEU A 272 8.04 8.79 -6.88
N VAL A 273 7.79 7.62 -7.48
CA VAL A 273 7.10 7.49 -8.75
C VAL A 273 5.71 6.91 -8.50
N ASP A 274 4.68 7.69 -8.78
CA ASP A 274 3.29 7.24 -8.83
C ASP A 274 2.97 6.74 -10.23
N VAL A 275 2.85 5.43 -10.36
CA VAL A 275 2.49 4.75 -11.61
C VAL A 275 1.00 4.43 -11.58
N ARG A 276 0.25 5.01 -12.52
CA ARG A 276 -1.18 4.72 -12.67
C ARG A 276 -1.37 3.45 -13.49
N LEU A 277 -2.07 2.49 -12.90
CA LEU A 277 -2.42 1.22 -13.49
C LEU A 277 -3.94 1.20 -13.76
N ALA A 278 -4.61 0.05 -13.62
CA ALA A 278 -6.01 -0.14 -14.03
C ALA A 278 -7.00 0.84 -13.38
#